data_AF-A0A6C0Y545-F1
#
_entry.id   AF-A0A6C0Y545-F1
#
_cell.length_a   1.000
_cell.length_b   1.000
_cell.length_c   1.000
_cell.angle_alpha   90.00
_cell.angle_beta   90.00
_cell.angle_gamma   90.00
#
_symmetry.space_group_name_H-M   'P 1'
#
loop_
_entity.id
_entity.type
_entity.pdbx_description
1 polymer ?
#
loop_
_entity_poly.entity_id
_entity_poly.type
_entity_poly.pdbx_seq_one_letter_code
_entity_poly.pdbx_strand_id
1 'polypeptide(L)'
;MKQIVLAYVLVTLVLVALLSVFSYGYGAGYVYLYWRDWQLQTNIWVLLILLMLISLVVQLIWAMLKRYLSREQRKQAAVFDFQHLHPYEQMAVIWLLDAAREQDAFIRQVFNQSGLLKAVIHSRLSLMQQDYPVALQMLNQSKAMAFELAELQRIEIYLAQQQPEKALTHLEFLNGHQLSPWLKDVKQAYEQRLTALWGEFALQYPWLYLRATQYGHLGLDSKQLWLEQILQHFEQATPEALQDLKQRYCNLSGQIFTQPYAIKVLWLKVLVRLSDMGEQQEHLAVHLLSEQFHQDVFYLWFQQQLLKPVPDYLKIEDYLNQWEQQYPALPVLSFAKWHILEATGRHDDAAQLLDLYPEHILMNYLRIKSALKDQPHLQQQLNLVFENNSHFMKIKI
;
A
#
# COMPACT_ATOMS: atom_id res chain seq x y z
N MET A 1 -8.40 -26.31 -35.23
CA MET A 1 -7.86 -25.78 -36.51
C MET A 1 -6.64 -26.53 -37.02
N LYS A 2 -5.59 -26.82 -36.21
CA LYS A 2 -4.41 -27.58 -36.67
C LYS A 2 -4.75 -28.94 -37.31
N GLN A 3 -5.62 -29.74 -36.68
CA GLN A 3 -5.99 -31.07 -37.19
C GLN A 3 -6.78 -31.03 -38.51
N ILE A 4 -7.64 -30.03 -38.70
CA ILE A 4 -8.43 -29.87 -39.92
C ILE A 4 -7.52 -29.50 -41.10
N VAL A 5 -6.59 -28.56 -40.89
CA VAL A 5 -5.59 -28.20 -41.92
C VAL A 5 -4.69 -29.40 -42.25
N LEU A 6 -4.28 -30.18 -41.24
CA LEU A 6 -3.45 -31.38 -41.43
C LEU A 6 -4.19 -32.48 -42.21
N ALA A 7 -5.48 -32.66 -41.95
CA ALA A 7 -6.33 -33.58 -42.70
C ALA A 7 -6.47 -33.15 -44.18
N TYR A 8 -6.69 -31.86 -44.45
CA TYR A 8 -6.72 -31.36 -45.82
C TYR A 8 -5.37 -31.53 -46.53
N VAL A 9 -4.25 -31.21 -45.88
CA VAL A 9 -2.91 -31.43 -46.45
C VAL A 9 -2.70 -32.91 -46.78
N LEU A 10 -3.07 -33.82 -45.87
CA LEU A 10 -2.92 -35.26 -46.07
C LEU A 10 -3.79 -35.77 -47.23
N VAL A 11 -5.06 -35.34 -47.32
CA VAL A 11 -5.94 -35.70 -48.44
C VAL A 11 -5.39 -35.16 -49.77
N THR A 12 -4.85 -33.93 -49.77
CA THR A 12 -4.26 -33.35 -50.99
C THR A 12 -3.00 -34.11 -51.41
N LEU A 13 -2.18 -34.53 -50.45
CA LEU A 13 -0.94 -35.28 -50.69
C LEU A 13 -1.23 -36.68 -51.25
N VAL A 14 -2.28 -37.34 -50.74
CA VAL A 14 -2.77 -38.63 -51.28
C VAL A 14 -3.30 -38.47 -52.71
N LEU A 15 -4.04 -37.38 -52.98
CA LEU A 15 -4.56 -37.09 -54.33
C LEU A 15 -3.42 -36.83 -55.32
N VAL A 16 -2.40 -36.08 -54.92
CA VAL A 16 -1.19 -35.82 -55.72
C VAL A 16 -0.41 -37.11 -55.97
N ALA A 17 -0.26 -37.97 -54.96
CA ALA A 17 0.42 -39.26 -55.10
C ALA A 17 -0.31 -40.18 -56.09
N LEU A 18 -1.64 -40.29 -55.99
CA LEU A 18 -2.45 -41.07 -56.94
C LEU A 18 -2.34 -40.54 -58.36
N LEU A 19 -2.48 -39.22 -58.55
CA LEU A 19 -2.38 -38.59 -59.88
C LEU A 19 -0.97 -38.72 -60.49
N SER A 20 0.08 -38.67 -59.65
CA SER A 20 1.46 -38.90 -60.10
C SER A 20 1.65 -40.31 -60.66
N VAL A 21 1.11 -41.33 -59.98
CA VAL A 21 1.14 -42.73 -60.43
C VAL A 21 0.35 -42.91 -61.73
N PHE A 22 -0.83 -42.28 -61.86
CA PHE A 22 -1.63 -42.34 -63.09
C PHE A 22 -1.01 -41.58 -64.27
N SER A 23 -0.13 -40.60 -64.04
CA SER A 23 0.56 -39.86 -65.11
C SER A 23 1.87 -40.52 -65.59
N TYR A 24 2.29 -41.62 -64.97
CA TYR A 24 3.54 -42.29 -65.29
C TYR A 24 3.45 -43.00 -66.65
N GLY A 25 3.95 -42.35 -67.72
CA GLY A 25 4.06 -42.91 -69.07
C GLY A 25 3.42 -42.06 -70.18
N TYR A 26 2.54 -41.12 -69.85
CA TYR A 26 1.95 -40.16 -70.80
C TYR A 26 2.31 -38.76 -70.28
N GLY A 27 3.28 -38.09 -70.92
CA GLY A 27 3.85 -36.81 -70.45
C GLY A 27 2.79 -35.80 -69.99
N ALA A 28 3.20 -34.88 -69.10
CA ALA A 28 2.46 -34.14 -68.05
C ALA A 28 0.99 -33.67 -68.19
N GLY A 29 0.20 -34.12 -69.16
CA GLY A 29 -1.22 -33.89 -69.29
C GLY A 29 -1.52 -32.50 -69.81
N TYR A 30 -2.08 -32.42 -71.01
CA TYR A 30 -2.48 -31.15 -71.63
C TYR A 30 -3.97 -30.89 -71.38
N VAL A 31 -4.29 -29.75 -70.77
CA VAL A 31 -5.67 -29.31 -70.54
C VAL A 31 -5.95 -28.10 -71.41
N TYR A 32 -6.92 -28.27 -72.30
CA TYR A 32 -7.48 -27.19 -73.09
C TYR A 32 -8.81 -26.77 -72.49
N LEU A 33 -8.85 -25.58 -71.90
CA LEU A 33 -10.07 -25.00 -71.35
C LEU A 33 -10.60 -23.96 -72.32
N TYR A 34 -11.76 -24.25 -72.91
CA TYR A 34 -12.47 -23.35 -73.81
C TYR A 34 -13.73 -22.85 -73.13
N TRP A 35 -13.78 -21.55 -72.87
CA TRP A 35 -14.99 -20.91 -72.36
C TRP A 35 -15.21 -19.58 -73.07
N ARG A 36 -16.24 -19.55 -73.92
CA ARG A 36 -16.60 -18.38 -74.75
C ARG A 36 -15.40 -17.94 -75.61
N ASP A 37 -14.90 -16.71 -75.47
CA ASP A 37 -13.74 -16.22 -76.24
C ASP A 37 -12.38 -16.48 -75.54
N TRP A 38 -12.39 -17.16 -74.39
CA TRP A 38 -11.18 -17.47 -73.64
C TRP A 38 -10.68 -18.89 -73.96
N GLN A 39 -9.45 -18.94 -74.47
CA GLN A 39 -8.72 -20.17 -74.76
C GLN A 39 -7.54 -20.24 -73.82
N LEU A 40 -7.52 -21.22 -72.92
CA LEU A 40 -6.47 -21.37 -71.92
C LEU A 40 -5.83 -22.74 -72.04
N GLN A 41 -4.58 -22.74 -72.49
CA GLN A 41 -3.77 -23.93 -72.75
C GLN A 41 -2.80 -24.13 -71.57
N THR A 42 -3.04 -25.14 -70.72
CA THR A 42 -2.20 -25.37 -69.54
C THR A 42 -1.94 -26.84 -69.26
N ASN A 43 -1.01 -27.09 -68.34
CA ASN A 43 -0.70 -28.40 -67.82
C ASN A 43 -1.66 -28.75 -66.66
N ILE A 44 -2.05 -30.02 -66.53
CA ILE A 44 -2.91 -30.53 -65.43
C ILE A 44 -2.40 -30.08 -64.06
N TRP A 45 -1.08 -30.09 -63.84
CA TRP A 45 -0.47 -29.69 -62.57
C TRP A 45 -0.70 -28.21 -62.24
N VAL A 46 -0.65 -27.33 -63.24
CA VAL A 46 -0.91 -25.89 -63.07
C VAL A 46 -2.37 -25.66 -62.70
N LEU A 47 -3.29 -26.38 -63.34
CA LEU A 47 -4.72 -26.29 -63.04
C LEU A 47 -5.05 -26.76 -61.61
N LEU A 48 -4.42 -27.84 -61.13
CA LEU A 48 -4.62 -28.34 -59.77
C LEU A 48 -4.09 -27.38 -58.71
N ILE A 49 -2.90 -26.80 -58.92
CA ILE A 49 -2.34 -25.78 -58.02
C ILE A 49 -3.25 -24.55 -57.98
N LEU A 50 -3.77 -24.12 -59.13
CA LEU A 50 -4.71 -23.00 -59.21
C LEU A 50 -6.00 -23.28 -58.43
N LEU A 51 -6.58 -24.47 -58.57
CA LEU A 51 -7.77 -24.87 -57.82
C LEU A 51 -7.52 -24.93 -56.31
N MET A 52 -6.34 -25.41 -55.89
CA MET A 52 -5.94 -25.43 -54.48
C MET A 52 -5.79 -24.01 -53.92
N LEU A 53 -5.20 -23.09 -54.68
CA LEU A 53 -5.09 -21.67 -54.32
C LEU A 53 -6.46 -21.01 -54.21
N ILE A 54 -7.36 -21.25 -55.16
CA ILE A 54 -8.73 -20.72 -55.12
C ILE A 54 -9.47 -21.24 -53.88
N SER A 55 -9.36 -22.54 -53.57
CA SER A 55 -9.95 -23.14 -52.37
C SER A 55 -9.42 -22.48 -51.08
N LEU A 56 -8.11 -22.27 -50.99
CA LEU A 56 -7.50 -21.58 -49.85
C LEU A 56 -8.04 -20.15 -49.69
N VAL A 57 -8.14 -19.40 -50.80
CA VAL A 57 -8.66 -18.02 -50.79
C VAL A 57 -10.12 -17.99 -50.34
N VAL A 58 -10.96 -18.88 -50.86
CA VAL A 58 -12.37 -18.99 -50.45
C VAL A 58 -12.47 -19.31 -48.95
N GLN A 59 -11.64 -20.21 -48.43
CA GLN A 59 -11.61 -20.54 -47.00
C GLN A 59 -11.16 -19.36 -46.13
N LEU A 60 -10.16 -18.59 -46.56
CA LEU A 60 -9.69 -17.40 -45.87
C LEU A 60 -10.77 -16.31 -45.84
N ILE A 61 -11.45 -16.08 -46.97
CA ILE A 61 -12.58 -15.16 -47.07
C ILE A 61 -13.70 -15.61 -46.15
N TRP A 62 -14.08 -16.89 -46.16
CA TRP A 62 -15.13 -17.43 -45.29
C TRP A 62 -14.79 -17.29 -43.80
N ALA A 63 -13.55 -17.56 -43.41
CA ALA A 63 -13.10 -17.39 -42.03
C ALA A 63 -13.15 -15.92 -41.58
N MET A 64 -12.75 -14.98 -42.46
CA MET A 64 -12.88 -13.55 -42.18
C MET A 64 -14.34 -13.12 -42.10
N LEU A 65 -15.19 -13.55 -43.04
CA LEU A 65 -16.61 -13.23 -43.07
C LEU A 65 -17.33 -13.75 -41.81
N LYS A 66 -17.06 -15.00 -41.41
CA LYS A 66 -17.63 -15.61 -40.21
C LYS A 66 -17.20 -14.84 -38.94
N ARG A 67 -15.93 -14.45 -38.84
CA ARG A 67 -15.44 -13.61 -37.72
C ARG A 67 -16.10 -12.24 -37.71
N TYR A 68 -16.26 -11.61 -38.87
CA TYR A 68 -16.89 -10.31 -38.99
C TYR A 68 -18.38 -10.36 -38.61
N LEU A 69 -19.14 -11.29 -39.21
CA LEU A 69 -20.57 -11.47 -38.95
C LEU A 69 -20.85 -11.85 -37.49
N SER A 70 -20.06 -12.76 -36.90
CA SER A 70 -20.20 -13.11 -35.48
C SER A 70 -19.90 -11.93 -34.55
N ARG A 71 -19.01 -11.01 -34.94
CA ARG A 71 -18.73 -9.79 -34.16
C ARG A 71 -19.91 -8.81 -34.21
N GLU A 72 -20.54 -8.64 -35.36
CA GLU A 72 -21.72 -7.77 -35.52
C GLU A 72 -22.98 -8.35 -34.86
N GLN A 73 -23.25 -9.65 -35.03
CA GLN A 73 -24.38 -10.31 -34.37
C GLN A 73 -24.32 -10.19 -32.83
N ARG A 74 -23.11 -10.18 -32.25
CA ARG A 74 -22.90 -10.05 -30.80
C ARG A 74 -23.12 -8.64 -30.26
N LYS A 75 -22.98 -7.59 -31.08
CA LYS A 75 -23.29 -6.21 -30.66
C LYS A 75 -24.79 -5.98 -30.51
N GLN A 76 -25.61 -6.78 -31.18
CA GLN A 76 -27.07 -6.64 -31.22
C GLN A 76 -27.81 -7.68 -30.36
N ALA A 77 -27.14 -8.78 -29.97
CA ALA A 77 -27.73 -9.79 -29.09
C ALA A 77 -27.72 -9.29 -27.64
N ALA A 78 -28.91 -9.07 -27.08
CA ALA A 78 -29.05 -8.91 -25.64
C ALA A 78 -28.52 -10.17 -24.93
N VAL A 79 -27.53 -10.01 -24.06
CA VAL A 79 -26.90 -11.13 -23.36
C VAL A 79 -27.82 -11.55 -22.22
N PHE A 80 -28.43 -12.73 -22.33
CA PHE A 80 -29.33 -13.27 -21.31
C PHE A 80 -28.68 -14.33 -20.41
N ASP A 81 -27.48 -14.82 -20.75
CA ASP A 81 -26.79 -15.88 -20.01
C ASP A 81 -25.29 -15.62 -19.87
N PHE A 82 -24.79 -15.78 -18.64
CA PHE A 82 -23.39 -15.57 -18.25
C PHE A 82 -22.42 -16.43 -19.06
N GLN A 83 -22.80 -17.68 -19.41
CA GLN A 83 -21.93 -18.59 -20.14
C GLN A 83 -21.64 -18.15 -21.58
N HIS A 84 -22.47 -17.26 -22.13
CA HIS A 84 -22.34 -16.75 -23.50
C HIS A 84 -21.47 -15.48 -23.61
N LEU A 85 -21.08 -14.88 -22.47
CA LEU A 85 -20.12 -13.78 -22.42
C LEU A 85 -18.73 -14.21 -22.89
N HIS A 86 -17.93 -13.25 -23.35
CA HIS A 86 -16.52 -13.51 -23.65
C HIS A 86 -15.77 -13.89 -22.35
N PRO A 87 -14.76 -14.78 -22.36
CA PRO A 87 -14.04 -15.15 -21.14
C PRO A 87 -13.46 -13.97 -20.33
N TYR A 88 -13.07 -12.88 -21.00
CA TYR A 88 -12.63 -11.65 -20.33
C TYR A 88 -13.79 -10.87 -19.67
N GLU A 89 -14.99 -10.92 -20.25
CA GLU A 89 -16.19 -10.31 -19.68
C GLU A 89 -16.70 -11.16 -18.50
N GLN A 90 -16.64 -12.48 -18.61
CA GLN A 90 -16.89 -13.41 -17.50
C GLN A 90 -15.91 -13.15 -16.36
N MET A 91 -14.62 -12.96 -16.65
CA MET A 91 -13.63 -12.49 -15.67
C MET A 91 -14.03 -11.17 -15.04
N ALA A 92 -14.35 -10.16 -15.84
CA ALA A 92 -14.72 -8.86 -15.30
C ALA A 92 -15.92 -8.98 -14.34
N VAL A 93 -16.97 -9.71 -14.73
CA VAL A 93 -18.16 -9.94 -13.89
C VAL A 93 -17.81 -10.74 -12.63
N ILE A 94 -16.99 -11.79 -12.73
CA ILE A 94 -16.58 -12.59 -11.57
C ILE A 94 -15.79 -11.74 -10.57
N TRP A 95 -14.87 -10.89 -11.04
CA TRP A 95 -14.09 -10.01 -10.19
C TRP A 95 -14.92 -8.85 -9.61
N LEU A 96 -15.89 -8.32 -10.37
CA LEU A 96 -16.80 -7.27 -9.88
C LEU A 96 -17.76 -7.77 -8.78
N LEU A 97 -18.10 -9.05 -8.80
CA LEU A 97 -19.01 -9.68 -7.84
C LEU A 97 -18.28 -10.44 -6.73
N ASP A 98 -16.95 -10.37 -6.67
CA ASP A 98 -16.12 -11.18 -5.77
C ASP A 98 -16.41 -12.69 -5.81
N ALA A 99 -16.95 -13.19 -6.94
CA ALA A 99 -17.43 -14.55 -7.13
C ALA A 99 -16.32 -15.56 -7.49
N ALA A 100 -15.05 -15.19 -7.29
CA ALA A 100 -13.92 -16.01 -7.71
C ALA A 100 -13.83 -17.36 -6.98
N ARG A 101 -14.39 -17.47 -5.76
CA ARG A 101 -14.52 -18.76 -5.05
C ARG A 101 -15.52 -19.70 -5.71
N GLU A 102 -16.66 -19.17 -6.15
CA GLU A 102 -17.74 -19.95 -6.76
C GLU A 102 -17.36 -20.41 -8.18
N GLN A 103 -16.62 -19.58 -8.91
CA GLN A 103 -16.20 -19.84 -10.29
C GLN A 103 -14.75 -20.34 -10.42
N ASP A 104 -14.21 -20.99 -9.38
CA ASP A 104 -12.82 -21.51 -9.35
C ASP A 104 -12.50 -22.39 -10.58
N ALA A 105 -13.39 -23.34 -10.91
CA ALA A 105 -13.19 -24.26 -12.02
C ALA A 105 -13.05 -23.53 -13.37
N PHE A 106 -13.88 -22.50 -13.59
CA PHE A 106 -13.81 -21.66 -14.78
C PHE A 106 -12.49 -20.89 -14.84
N ILE A 107 -12.10 -20.22 -13.75
CA ILE A 107 -10.86 -19.43 -13.68
C ILE A 107 -9.64 -20.32 -13.98
N ARG A 108 -9.57 -21.51 -13.36
CA ARG A 108 -8.50 -22.49 -13.63
C ARG A 108 -8.47 -22.90 -15.09
N GLN A 109 -9.64 -23.18 -15.69
CA GLN A 109 -9.72 -23.56 -17.09
C GLN A 109 -9.19 -22.46 -18.03
N VAL A 110 -9.56 -21.20 -17.79
CA VAL A 110 -9.09 -20.06 -18.60
C VAL A 110 -7.57 -19.89 -18.49
N PHE A 111 -7.01 -19.99 -17.29
CA PHE A 111 -5.58 -19.78 -17.07
C PHE A 111 -4.71 -21.02 -17.25
N ASN A 112 -5.27 -22.22 -17.42
CA ASN A 112 -4.51 -23.45 -17.67
C ASN A 112 -3.63 -23.39 -18.92
N GLN A 113 -4.02 -22.60 -19.92
CA GLN A 113 -3.26 -22.38 -21.15
C GLN A 113 -2.27 -21.20 -21.02
N SER A 114 -2.36 -20.42 -19.93
CA SER A 114 -1.47 -19.27 -19.71
C SER A 114 -0.07 -19.75 -19.35
N GLY A 115 0.89 -19.44 -20.21
CA GLY A 115 2.29 -19.73 -19.92
C GLY A 115 2.84 -18.90 -18.76
N LEU A 116 2.29 -17.72 -18.47
CA LEU A 116 2.86 -16.78 -17.49
C LEU A 116 2.12 -16.85 -16.14
N LEU A 117 0.78 -16.79 -16.18
CA LEU A 117 -0.03 -16.50 -14.99
C LEU A 117 -0.68 -17.74 -14.36
N LYS A 118 -0.58 -18.93 -14.97
CA LYS A 118 -1.22 -20.16 -14.47
C LYS A 118 -0.92 -20.41 -12.98
N ALA A 119 0.36 -20.43 -12.62
CA ALA A 119 0.82 -20.67 -11.25
C ALA A 119 0.32 -19.60 -10.26
N VAL A 120 0.43 -18.33 -10.64
CA VAL A 120 0.05 -17.17 -9.80
C VAL A 120 -1.47 -17.12 -9.57
N ILE A 121 -2.27 -17.42 -10.59
CA ILE A 121 -3.74 -17.47 -10.45
C ILE A 121 -4.18 -18.69 -9.64
N HIS A 122 -3.59 -19.86 -9.89
CA HIS A 122 -3.91 -21.06 -9.13
C HIS A 122 -3.55 -20.90 -7.64
N SER A 123 -2.41 -20.26 -7.35
CA SER A 123 -2.02 -19.85 -6.00
C SER A 123 -3.07 -18.94 -5.36
N ARG A 124 -3.50 -17.89 -6.08
CA ARG A 124 -4.51 -16.94 -5.56
C ARG A 124 -5.81 -17.65 -5.19
N LEU A 125 -6.28 -18.58 -6.01
CA LEU A 125 -7.49 -19.35 -5.74
C LEU A 125 -7.31 -20.24 -4.50
N SER A 126 -6.17 -20.91 -4.35
CA SER A 126 -5.84 -21.70 -3.15
C SER A 126 -5.74 -20.82 -1.90
N LEU A 127 -5.14 -19.63 -2.00
CA LEU A 127 -5.10 -18.64 -0.92
C LEU A 127 -6.52 -18.22 -0.49
N MET A 128 -7.44 -17.99 -1.45
CA MET A 128 -8.83 -17.67 -1.14
C MET A 128 -9.55 -18.79 -0.40
N GLN A 129 -9.13 -20.04 -0.57
CA GLN A 129 -9.64 -21.22 0.15
C GLN A 129 -8.88 -21.49 1.46
N GLN A 130 -7.95 -20.62 1.85
CA GLN A 130 -7.07 -20.76 3.02
C GLN A 130 -6.12 -21.98 2.95
N ASP A 131 -5.93 -22.56 1.76
CA ASP A 131 -4.96 -23.64 1.53
C ASP A 131 -3.59 -23.04 1.19
N TYR A 132 -2.94 -22.51 2.24
CA TYR A 132 -1.64 -21.86 2.12
C TYR A 132 -0.50 -22.78 1.63
N PRO A 133 -0.38 -24.06 2.07
CA PRO A 133 0.66 -24.94 1.56
C PRO A 133 0.56 -25.17 0.05
N VAL A 134 -0.65 -25.43 -0.47
CA VAL A 134 -0.86 -25.61 -1.91
C VAL A 134 -0.61 -24.31 -2.66
N ALA A 135 -1.05 -23.16 -2.12
CA ALA A 135 -0.77 -21.87 -2.72
C ALA A 135 0.73 -21.62 -2.91
N LEU A 136 1.54 -21.84 -1.86
CA LEU A 136 3.00 -21.71 -1.93
C LEU A 136 3.63 -22.70 -2.93
N GLN A 137 3.15 -23.94 -2.96
CA GLN A 137 3.63 -24.94 -3.93
C GLN A 137 3.36 -24.51 -5.38
N MET A 138 2.19 -23.91 -5.65
CA MET A 138 1.87 -23.36 -6.97
C MET A 138 2.82 -22.21 -7.33
N LEU A 139 3.14 -21.32 -6.39
CA LEU A 139 4.09 -20.22 -6.62
C LEU A 139 5.51 -20.70 -6.93
N ASN A 140 5.94 -21.82 -6.37
CA ASN A 140 7.24 -22.43 -6.70
C ASN A 140 7.32 -22.93 -8.16
N GLN A 141 6.18 -23.12 -8.82
CA GLN A 141 6.10 -23.48 -10.24
C GLN A 141 5.95 -22.26 -11.15
N SER A 142 5.95 -21.05 -10.58
CA SER A 142 5.85 -19.81 -11.35
C SER A 142 7.07 -19.60 -12.24
N LYS A 143 6.86 -18.99 -13.42
CA LYS A 143 7.96 -18.64 -14.30
C LYS A 143 8.69 -17.42 -13.76
N ALA A 144 9.98 -17.33 -14.05
CA ALA A 144 10.81 -16.16 -13.69
C ALA A 144 10.22 -14.82 -14.15
N MET A 145 9.52 -14.77 -15.29
CA MET A 145 8.87 -13.54 -15.77
C MET A 145 7.64 -13.11 -14.96
N ALA A 146 7.07 -13.99 -14.12
CA ALA A 146 5.93 -13.68 -13.24
C ALA A 146 6.38 -13.51 -11.77
N PHE A 147 7.68 -13.40 -11.54
CA PHE A 147 8.30 -13.41 -10.23
C PHE A 147 7.71 -12.36 -9.28
N GLU A 148 7.60 -11.09 -9.72
CA GLU A 148 7.13 -10.02 -8.84
C GLU A 148 5.69 -10.25 -8.36
N LEU A 149 4.82 -10.78 -9.23
CA LEU A 149 3.45 -11.13 -8.86
C LEU A 149 3.40 -12.34 -7.92
N ALA A 150 4.30 -13.31 -8.11
CA ALA A 150 4.43 -14.45 -7.21
C ALA A 150 4.91 -14.02 -5.82
N GLU A 151 5.92 -13.15 -5.74
CA GLU A 151 6.44 -12.65 -4.47
C GLU A 151 5.42 -11.81 -3.69
N LEU A 152 4.66 -10.95 -4.37
CA LEU A 152 3.55 -10.23 -3.72
C LEU A 152 2.57 -11.20 -3.05
N GLN A 153 2.21 -12.30 -3.71
CA GLN A 153 1.34 -13.32 -3.13
C GLN A 153 2.03 -14.14 -2.03
N ARG A 154 3.34 -14.41 -2.13
CA ARG A 154 4.08 -15.07 -1.04
C ARG A 154 4.03 -14.26 0.24
N ILE A 155 4.21 -12.95 0.14
CA ILE A 155 4.10 -12.05 1.29
C ILE A 155 2.71 -12.14 1.93
N GLU A 156 1.64 -12.06 1.11
CA GLU A 156 0.26 -12.23 1.60
C GLU A 156 0.06 -13.56 2.34
N ILE A 157 0.58 -14.66 1.79
CA ILE A 157 0.48 -15.97 2.40
C ILE A 157 1.25 -16.01 3.73
N TYR A 158 2.48 -15.49 3.78
CA TYR A 158 3.28 -15.49 5.02
C TYR A 158 2.69 -14.59 6.11
N LEU A 159 2.10 -13.45 5.74
CA LEU A 159 1.32 -12.62 6.65
C LEU A 159 0.13 -13.41 7.21
N ALA A 160 -0.65 -14.07 6.35
CA ALA A 160 -1.80 -14.87 6.78
C ALA A 160 -1.40 -16.08 7.66
N GLN A 161 -0.23 -16.66 7.43
CA GLN A 161 0.32 -17.75 8.23
C GLN A 161 1.05 -17.28 9.50
N GLN A 162 1.06 -15.98 9.80
CA GLN A 162 1.78 -15.39 10.93
C GLN A 162 3.28 -15.74 10.95
N GLN A 163 3.93 -15.70 9.77
CA GLN A 163 5.36 -15.95 9.60
C GLN A 163 6.09 -14.63 9.24
N PRO A 164 6.27 -13.74 10.22
CA PRO A 164 6.64 -12.36 9.94
C PRO A 164 8.08 -12.21 9.42
N GLU A 165 9.03 -13.03 9.88
CA GLU A 165 10.42 -12.98 9.40
C GLU A 165 10.54 -13.32 7.91
N LYS A 166 9.74 -14.29 7.44
CA LYS A 166 9.68 -14.61 6.01
C LYS A 166 9.02 -13.47 5.24
N ALA A 167 7.87 -12.98 5.71
CA ALA A 167 7.19 -11.87 5.08
C ALA A 167 8.11 -10.64 4.92
N LEU A 168 8.86 -10.30 5.97
CA LEU A 168 9.83 -9.20 5.96
C LEU A 168 10.91 -9.40 4.90
N THR A 169 11.54 -10.58 4.87
CA THR A 169 12.60 -10.90 3.90
C THR A 169 12.12 -10.69 2.45
N HIS A 170 10.90 -11.13 2.14
CA HIS A 170 10.33 -10.99 0.80
C HIS A 170 9.91 -9.53 0.50
N LEU A 171 9.41 -8.79 1.49
CA LEU A 171 9.09 -7.37 1.37
C LEU A 171 10.34 -6.53 1.06
N GLU A 172 11.43 -6.77 1.78
CA GLU A 172 12.71 -6.10 1.57
C GLU A 172 13.27 -6.40 0.18
N PHE A 173 13.21 -7.67 -0.24
CA PHE A 173 13.66 -8.08 -1.56
C PHE A 173 12.95 -7.27 -2.66
N LEU A 174 11.63 -7.17 -2.60
CA LEU A 174 10.86 -6.43 -3.62
C LEU A 174 11.12 -4.92 -3.62
N ASN A 175 11.51 -4.34 -2.49
CA ASN A 175 11.82 -2.91 -2.39
C ASN A 175 13.11 -2.55 -3.13
N GLY A 176 14.10 -3.47 -3.16
CA GLY A 176 15.35 -3.31 -3.90
C GLY A 176 15.33 -3.86 -5.33
N HIS A 177 14.25 -4.53 -5.74
CA HIS A 177 14.17 -5.26 -7.02
C HIS A 177 13.72 -4.36 -8.18
N GLN A 178 14.36 -4.51 -9.34
CA GLN A 178 13.98 -3.78 -10.55
C GLN A 178 12.74 -4.41 -11.21
N LEU A 179 11.68 -3.63 -11.35
CA LEU A 179 10.43 -4.07 -11.96
C LEU A 179 10.61 -4.55 -13.41
N SER A 180 10.09 -5.74 -13.71
CA SER A 180 10.08 -6.32 -15.04
C SER A 180 9.46 -5.38 -16.11
N PRO A 181 10.00 -5.35 -17.35
CA PRO A 181 9.55 -4.41 -18.39
C PRO A 181 8.06 -4.47 -18.74
N TRP A 182 7.45 -5.66 -18.67
CA TRP A 182 6.04 -5.85 -19.03
C TRP A 182 5.07 -5.35 -17.95
N LEU A 183 5.54 -5.09 -16.72
CA LEU A 183 4.75 -4.51 -15.64
C LEU A 183 4.81 -2.97 -15.63
N LYS A 184 5.57 -2.34 -16.53
CA LYS A 184 5.73 -0.88 -16.56
C LYS A 184 4.41 -0.15 -16.74
N ASP A 185 3.53 -0.65 -17.59
CA ASP A 185 2.21 -0.04 -17.85
C ASP A 185 1.28 -0.09 -16.63
N VAL A 186 1.55 -0.99 -15.68
CA VAL A 186 0.80 -1.17 -14.44
C VAL A 186 1.63 -0.88 -13.19
N LYS A 187 2.76 -0.17 -13.35
CA LYS A 187 3.73 0.10 -12.27
C LYS A 187 3.09 0.72 -11.04
N GLN A 188 2.19 1.69 -11.24
CA GLN A 188 1.52 2.37 -10.13
C GLN A 188 0.67 1.40 -9.29
N ALA A 189 -0.07 0.48 -9.93
CA ALA A 189 -0.86 -0.52 -9.22
C ALA A 189 0.03 -1.51 -8.46
N TYR A 190 1.18 -1.87 -9.02
CA TYR A 190 2.19 -2.68 -8.35
C TYR A 190 2.74 -1.98 -7.10
N GLU A 191 3.17 -0.72 -7.21
CA GLU A 191 3.70 0.06 -6.08
C GLU A 191 2.64 0.28 -4.99
N GLN A 192 1.38 0.52 -5.38
CA GLN A 192 0.26 0.59 -4.45
C GLN A 192 0.05 -0.73 -3.70
N ARG A 193 0.10 -1.87 -4.40
CA ARG A 193 -0.04 -3.18 -3.74
C ARG A 193 1.12 -3.44 -2.78
N LEU A 194 2.35 -3.14 -3.17
CA LEU A 194 3.52 -3.29 -2.30
C LEU A 194 3.43 -2.38 -1.06
N THR A 195 3.00 -1.13 -1.24
CA THR A 195 2.75 -0.18 -0.14
C THR A 195 1.68 -0.70 0.82
N ALA A 196 0.60 -1.29 0.30
CA ALA A 196 -0.45 -1.90 1.12
C ALA A 196 0.09 -3.07 1.95
N LEU A 197 0.92 -3.95 1.36
CA LEU A 197 1.53 -5.07 2.08
C LEU A 197 2.51 -4.61 3.17
N TRP A 198 3.30 -3.57 2.91
CA TRP A 198 4.12 -2.93 3.95
C TRP A 198 3.26 -2.35 5.08
N GLY A 199 2.12 -1.74 4.73
CA GLY A 199 1.13 -1.28 5.70
C GLY A 199 0.57 -2.41 6.55
N GLU A 200 0.07 -3.48 5.92
CA GLU A 200 -0.43 -4.68 6.61
C GLU A 200 0.63 -5.28 7.56
N PHE A 201 1.87 -5.40 7.09
CA PHE A 201 3.00 -5.90 7.89
C PHE A 201 3.31 -5.00 9.09
N ALA A 202 3.42 -3.69 8.89
CA ALA A 202 3.73 -2.73 9.95
C ALA A 202 2.63 -2.67 11.02
N LEU A 203 1.37 -2.91 10.65
CA LEU A 203 0.27 -2.95 11.62
C LEU A 203 0.24 -4.25 12.44
N GLN A 204 0.49 -5.40 11.82
CA GLN A 204 0.52 -6.68 12.53
C GLN A 204 1.79 -6.85 13.38
N TYR A 205 2.91 -6.31 12.92
CA TYR A 205 4.24 -6.49 13.54
C TYR A 205 4.99 -5.15 13.66
N PRO A 206 4.49 -4.20 14.47
CA PRO A 206 4.97 -2.81 14.50
C PRO A 206 6.43 -2.67 14.88
N TRP A 207 6.91 -3.49 15.82
CA TRP A 207 8.31 -3.51 16.24
C TRP A 207 9.22 -4.24 15.26
N LEU A 208 8.73 -5.28 14.58
CA LEU A 208 9.53 -6.01 13.60
C LEU A 208 9.77 -5.18 12.34
N TYR A 209 8.80 -4.34 11.96
CA TYR A 209 8.97 -3.35 10.90
C TYR A 209 10.20 -2.45 11.08
N LEU A 210 10.57 -2.14 12.32
CA LEU A 210 11.75 -1.32 12.59
C LEU A 210 13.07 -2.02 12.23
N ARG A 211 13.10 -3.36 12.19
CA ARG A 211 14.29 -4.16 11.82
C ARG A 211 14.54 -4.20 10.32
N ALA A 212 13.65 -3.66 9.50
CA ALA A 212 13.84 -3.63 8.06
C ALA A 212 15.11 -2.84 7.70
N THR A 213 16.00 -3.50 6.97
CA THR A 213 17.19 -2.91 6.34
C THR A 213 16.82 -1.98 5.19
N GLN A 214 15.74 -2.30 4.47
CA GLN A 214 15.19 -1.50 3.38
C GLN A 214 13.71 -1.21 3.62
N TYR A 215 13.43 -0.05 4.22
CA TYR A 215 12.06 0.35 4.49
C TYR A 215 11.26 0.60 3.20
N GLY A 216 10.13 -0.09 3.08
CA GLY A 216 9.10 0.30 2.13
C GLY A 216 8.40 1.60 2.51
N HIS A 217 7.72 2.19 1.53
CA HIS A 217 6.84 3.32 1.79
C HIS A 217 5.61 2.85 2.58
N LEU A 218 5.26 3.60 3.63
CA LEU A 218 3.97 3.48 4.29
C LEU A 218 3.09 4.62 3.83
N GLY A 219 1.88 4.31 3.38
CA GLY A 219 0.84 5.31 3.16
C GLY A 219 0.54 6.08 4.45
N LEU A 220 -0.05 7.26 4.32
CA LEU A 220 -0.30 8.16 5.47
C LEU A 220 -1.13 7.48 6.57
N ASP A 221 -2.24 6.83 6.18
CA ASP A 221 -3.13 6.14 7.12
C ASP A 221 -2.40 5.00 7.84
N SER A 222 -1.66 4.17 7.10
CA SER A 222 -0.87 3.08 7.67
C SER A 222 0.24 3.60 8.59
N LYS A 223 0.87 4.73 8.27
CA LYS A 223 1.90 5.35 9.11
C LYS A 223 1.30 5.86 10.42
N GLN A 224 0.13 6.50 10.37
CA GLN A 224 -0.58 6.95 11.56
C GLN A 224 -0.93 5.77 12.46
N LEU A 225 -1.61 4.76 11.91
CA LEU A 225 -2.01 3.56 12.64
C LEU A 225 -0.80 2.81 13.21
N TRP A 226 0.31 2.74 12.47
CA TRP A 226 1.55 2.12 12.96
C TRP A 226 2.11 2.86 14.19
N LEU A 227 2.16 4.20 14.17
CA LEU A 227 2.61 4.98 15.33
C LEU A 227 1.67 4.82 16.53
N GLU A 228 0.35 4.73 16.30
CA GLU A 228 -0.62 4.44 17.35
C GLU A 228 -0.38 3.05 17.97
N GLN A 229 -0.10 2.03 17.15
CA GLN A 229 0.27 0.69 17.63
C GLN A 229 1.57 0.70 18.45
N ILE A 230 2.59 1.43 18.00
CA ILE A 230 3.85 1.61 18.76
C ILE A 230 3.58 2.23 20.13
N LEU A 231 2.75 3.28 20.19
CA LEU A 231 2.40 3.96 21.45
C LEU A 231 1.58 3.09 22.39
N GLN A 232 0.67 2.27 21.85
CA GLN A 232 -0.17 1.35 22.62
C GLN A 232 0.67 0.26 23.29
N HIS A 233 1.67 -0.28 22.58
CA HIS A 233 2.51 -1.38 23.05
C HIS A 233 3.92 -0.94 23.49
N PHE A 234 4.12 0.36 23.75
CA PHE A 234 5.43 0.94 24.06
C PHE A 234 6.12 0.29 25.27
N GLU A 235 5.37 0.04 26.34
CA GLU A 235 5.92 -0.53 27.60
C GLU A 235 6.39 -1.98 27.45
N GLN A 236 6.04 -2.65 26.34
CA GLN A 236 6.43 -4.02 26.05
C GLN A 236 7.67 -4.10 25.14
N ALA A 237 8.21 -2.95 24.71
CA ALA A 237 9.33 -2.89 23.78
C ALA A 237 10.64 -3.38 24.40
N THR A 238 11.43 -4.11 23.62
CA THR A 238 12.80 -4.46 24.04
C THR A 238 13.74 -3.26 23.85
N PRO A 239 14.87 -3.19 24.57
CA PRO A 239 15.84 -2.12 24.41
C PRO A 239 16.34 -1.95 22.97
N GLU A 240 16.52 -3.05 22.24
CA GLU A 240 16.93 -3.05 20.83
C GLU A 240 15.84 -2.41 19.95
N ALA A 241 14.58 -2.76 20.19
CA ALA A 241 13.46 -2.21 19.43
C ALA A 241 13.30 -0.69 19.66
N LEU A 242 13.56 -0.21 20.88
CA LEU A 242 13.61 1.22 21.18
C LEU A 242 14.77 1.91 20.47
N GLN A 243 15.92 1.24 20.35
CA GLN A 243 17.06 1.77 19.60
C GLN A 243 16.75 1.88 18.10
N ASP A 244 16.11 0.86 17.52
CA ASP A 244 15.68 0.89 16.12
C ASP A 244 14.65 2.00 15.88
N LEU A 245 13.74 2.24 16.83
CA LEU A 245 12.76 3.33 16.75
C LEU A 245 13.43 4.71 16.76
N LYS A 246 14.45 4.92 17.61
CA LYS A 246 15.26 6.14 17.61
C LYS A 246 15.98 6.34 16.28
N GLN A 247 16.64 5.28 15.79
CA GLN A 247 17.34 5.33 14.51
C GLN A 247 16.38 5.65 13.37
N ARG A 248 15.17 5.08 13.40
CA ARG A 248 14.11 5.38 12.43
C ARG A 248 13.72 6.86 12.44
N TYR A 249 13.54 7.45 13.62
CA TYR A 249 13.26 8.88 13.75
C TYR A 249 14.42 9.71 13.16
N CYS A 250 15.66 9.41 13.53
CA CYS A 250 16.84 10.12 13.04
C CYS A 250 16.96 10.07 11.51
N ASN A 251 16.73 8.89 10.91
CA ASN A 251 16.74 8.70 9.46
C ASN A 251 15.63 9.51 8.76
N LEU A 252 14.51 9.76 9.44
CA LEU A 252 13.39 10.54 8.92
C LEU A 252 13.52 12.04 9.20
N SER A 253 14.42 12.49 10.08
CA SER A 253 14.48 13.86 10.61
C SER A 253 14.34 14.97 9.57
N GLY A 254 14.98 14.84 8.40
CA GLY A 254 14.87 15.82 7.30
C GLY A 254 13.48 15.92 6.65
N GLN A 255 12.61 14.93 6.86
CA GLN A 255 11.26 14.83 6.30
C GLN A 255 10.15 14.85 7.37
N ILE A 256 10.49 14.87 8.66
CA ILE A 256 9.49 14.84 9.74
C ILE A 256 8.66 16.12 9.77
N PHE A 257 9.32 17.27 9.58
CA PHE A 257 8.65 18.57 9.62
C PHE A 257 7.66 18.80 8.47
N THR A 258 7.82 18.07 7.36
CA THR A 258 6.91 18.13 6.20
C THR A 258 5.77 17.10 6.27
N GLN A 259 5.73 16.25 7.29
CA GLN A 259 4.62 15.31 7.48
C GLN A 259 3.34 16.05 7.91
N PRO A 260 2.16 15.44 7.66
CA PRO A 260 0.90 15.94 8.21
C PRO A 260 0.95 16.11 9.74
N TYR A 261 0.24 17.13 10.24
CA TYR A 261 0.22 17.52 11.65
C TYR A 261 -0.06 16.34 12.59
N ALA A 262 -1.05 15.49 12.28
CA ALA A 262 -1.41 14.33 13.10
C ALA A 262 -0.24 13.34 13.29
N ILE A 263 0.53 13.07 12.23
CA ILE A 263 1.72 12.19 12.29
C ILE A 263 2.82 12.82 13.13
N LYS A 264 3.03 14.14 13.00
CA LYS A 264 4.02 14.87 13.81
C LYS A 264 3.67 14.82 15.31
N VAL A 265 2.39 14.97 15.67
CA VAL A 265 1.92 14.83 17.05
C VAL A 265 2.16 13.42 17.60
N LEU A 266 1.91 12.38 16.80
CA LEU A 266 2.20 11.00 17.23
C LEU A 266 3.69 10.76 17.44
N TRP A 267 4.54 11.27 16.55
CA TRP A 267 5.98 11.25 16.77
C TRP A 267 6.39 11.99 18.04
N LEU A 268 5.80 13.16 18.32
CA LEU A 268 6.08 13.87 19.57
C LEU A 268 5.72 13.02 20.80
N LYS A 269 4.56 12.36 20.78
CA LYS A 269 4.15 11.44 21.86
C LYS A 269 5.13 10.27 22.04
N VAL A 270 5.72 9.78 20.95
CA VAL A 270 6.77 8.74 21.00
C VAL A 270 8.04 9.31 21.65
N LEU A 271 8.51 10.48 21.20
CA LEU A 271 9.74 11.09 21.69
C LEU A 271 9.69 11.40 23.19
N VAL A 272 8.54 11.83 23.71
CA VAL A 272 8.36 12.08 25.16
C VAL A 272 8.62 10.84 26.01
N ARG A 273 8.41 9.63 25.46
CA ARG A 273 8.69 8.37 26.16
C ARG A 273 10.13 7.90 26.02
N LEU A 274 10.93 8.56 25.17
CA LEU A 274 12.34 8.24 24.94
C LEU A 274 13.22 9.24 25.71
N SER A 275 13.73 8.83 26.87
CA SER A 275 14.42 9.71 27.83
C SER A 275 15.65 10.44 27.28
N ASP A 276 16.28 9.90 26.25
CA ASP A 276 17.50 10.41 25.63
C ASP A 276 17.26 11.25 24.35
N MET A 277 16.01 11.43 23.94
CA MET A 277 15.63 12.18 22.73
C MET A 277 15.04 13.57 23.04
N GLY A 278 15.45 14.17 24.16
CA GLY A 278 14.87 15.42 24.67
C GLY A 278 15.06 16.62 23.74
N GLU A 279 16.17 16.71 23.02
CA GLU A 279 16.42 17.79 22.05
C GLU A 279 15.49 17.67 20.83
N GLN A 280 15.35 16.47 20.29
CA GLN A 280 14.47 16.17 19.16
C GLN A 280 13.01 16.40 19.53
N GLN A 281 12.63 16.02 20.76
CA GLN A 281 11.31 16.27 21.33
C GLN A 281 11.02 17.78 21.38
N GLU A 282 11.95 18.57 21.92
CA GLU A 282 11.80 20.02 22.03
C GLU A 282 11.66 20.67 20.67
N HIS A 283 12.55 20.33 19.73
CA HIS A 283 12.54 20.89 18.39
C HIS A 283 11.22 20.59 17.65
N LEU A 284 10.71 19.35 17.77
CA LEU A 284 9.44 18.98 17.15
C LEU A 284 8.25 19.67 17.81
N ALA A 285 8.23 19.79 19.14
CA ALA A 285 7.13 20.44 19.84
C ALA A 285 7.08 21.95 19.56
N VAL A 286 8.23 22.63 19.55
CA VAL A 286 8.33 24.06 19.20
C VAL A 286 7.84 24.29 17.78
N HIS A 287 8.24 23.44 16.82
CA HIS A 287 7.75 23.50 15.45
C HIS A 287 6.23 23.30 15.36
N LEU A 288 5.67 22.34 16.10
CA LEU A 288 4.22 22.11 16.11
C LEU A 288 3.45 23.30 16.67
N LEU A 289 3.94 23.91 17.74
CA LEU A 289 3.31 25.06 18.38
C LEU A 289 3.44 26.33 17.53
N SER A 290 4.53 26.50 16.77
CA SER A 290 4.65 27.63 15.84
C SER A 290 3.74 27.49 14.61
N GLU A 291 3.42 26.27 14.18
CA GLU A 291 2.45 26.02 13.11
C GLU A 291 1.00 26.20 13.59
N GLN A 292 0.64 25.57 14.71
CA GLN A 292 -0.68 25.66 15.31
C GLN A 292 -0.62 25.38 16.82
N PHE A 293 -1.18 26.29 17.62
CA PHE A 293 -1.27 26.08 19.06
C PHE A 293 -2.24 24.94 19.42
N HIS A 294 -1.71 23.88 20.02
CA HIS A 294 -2.47 22.78 20.61
C HIS A 294 -2.05 22.58 22.07
N GLN A 295 -3.03 22.57 22.98
CA GLN A 295 -2.77 22.48 24.42
C GLN A 295 -2.03 21.20 24.83
N ASP A 296 -2.36 20.05 24.22
CA ASP A 296 -1.67 18.79 24.52
C ASP A 296 -0.19 18.83 24.13
N VAL A 297 0.12 19.41 22.97
CA VAL A 297 1.50 19.58 22.47
C VAL A 297 2.27 20.52 23.40
N PHE A 298 1.63 21.63 23.80
CA PHE A 298 2.19 22.58 24.75
C PHE A 298 2.51 21.92 26.09
N TYR A 299 1.59 21.12 26.62
CA TYR A 299 1.78 20.40 27.86
C TYR A 299 2.96 19.43 27.79
N LEU A 300 3.05 18.63 26.72
CA LEU A 300 4.16 17.70 26.51
C LEU A 300 5.51 18.42 26.42
N TRP A 301 5.54 19.59 25.78
CA TRP A 301 6.73 20.43 25.74
C TRP A 301 7.09 20.99 27.12
N PHE A 302 6.14 21.66 27.77
CA PHE A 302 6.38 22.39 29.02
C PHE A 302 6.80 21.45 30.15
N GLN A 303 6.11 20.31 30.29
CA GLN A 303 6.48 19.29 31.26
C GLN A 303 7.91 18.80 31.04
N GLN A 304 8.30 18.53 29.79
CA GLN A 304 9.65 18.05 29.49
C GLN A 304 10.71 19.10 29.82
N GLN A 305 10.44 20.39 29.61
CA GLN A 305 11.38 21.46 29.96
C GLN A 305 11.61 21.55 31.47
N LEU A 306 10.56 21.40 32.28
CA LEU A 306 10.65 21.44 33.74
C LEU A 306 11.30 20.19 34.35
N LEU A 307 11.19 19.03 33.69
CA LEU A 307 11.83 17.78 34.13
C LEU A 307 13.34 17.72 33.85
N LYS A 308 13.91 18.69 33.13
CA LYS A 308 15.36 18.76 32.92
C LYS A 308 16.08 18.98 34.26
N PRO A 309 17.28 18.38 34.48
CA PRO A 309 18.04 18.58 35.72
C PRO A 309 18.34 20.06 36.03
N VAL A 310 18.52 20.86 34.98
CA VAL A 310 18.66 22.32 35.06
C VAL A 310 17.76 22.93 33.98
N PRO A 311 16.52 23.36 34.33
CA PRO A 311 15.64 24.04 33.39
C PRO A 311 16.20 25.40 32.97
N ASP A 312 16.22 25.67 31.67
CA ASP A 312 16.58 26.99 31.13
C ASP A 312 15.34 27.89 31.13
N TYR A 313 15.08 28.52 32.27
CA TYR A 313 13.91 29.36 32.49
C TYR A 313 13.84 30.56 31.54
N LEU A 314 14.98 31.12 31.13
CA LEU A 314 15.03 32.25 30.20
C LEU A 314 14.59 31.80 28.81
N LYS A 315 15.11 30.68 28.31
CA LYS A 315 14.71 30.13 27.01
C LYS A 315 13.22 29.76 26.99
N ILE A 316 12.71 29.17 28.08
CA ILE A 316 11.28 28.82 28.20
C ILE A 316 10.43 30.09 28.11
N GLU A 317 10.81 31.15 28.86
CA GLU A 317 10.09 32.42 28.85
C GLU A 317 10.10 33.09 27.47
N ASP A 318 11.22 33.05 26.75
CA ASP A 318 11.30 33.55 25.37
C ASP A 318 10.30 32.88 24.44
N TYR A 319 10.18 31.54 24.50
CA TYR A 319 9.17 30.81 23.73
C TYR A 319 7.74 31.20 24.14
N LEU A 320 7.48 31.33 25.45
CA LEU A 320 6.16 31.74 25.95
C LEU A 320 5.79 33.16 25.46
N ASN A 321 6.76 34.08 25.43
CA ASN A 321 6.58 35.43 24.91
C ASN A 321 6.27 35.41 23.41
N GLN A 322 7.00 34.62 22.63
CA GLN A 322 6.76 34.47 21.19
C GLN A 322 5.37 33.89 20.90
N TRP A 323 4.97 32.83 21.60
CA TRP A 323 3.65 32.24 21.39
C TRP A 323 2.51 33.11 21.90
N GLU A 324 2.71 33.91 22.96
CA GLU A 324 1.67 34.86 23.40
C GLU A 324 1.47 35.99 22.38
N GLN A 325 2.54 36.42 21.69
CA GLN A 325 2.43 37.37 20.57
C GLN A 325 1.68 36.76 19.38
N GLN A 326 1.95 35.49 19.06
CA GLN A 326 1.33 34.80 17.94
C GLN A 326 -0.13 34.36 18.23
N TYR A 327 -0.39 33.92 19.46
CA TYR A 327 -1.66 33.39 19.94
C TYR A 327 -2.10 34.15 21.20
N PRO A 328 -2.69 35.34 21.04
CA PRO A 328 -3.06 36.18 22.17
C PRO A 328 -4.20 35.56 22.97
N ALA A 329 -4.33 36.02 24.22
CA ALA A 329 -5.44 35.67 25.12
C ALA A 329 -5.53 34.19 25.53
N LEU A 330 -4.41 33.46 25.59
CA LEU A 330 -4.36 32.06 26.03
C LEU A 330 -3.99 31.92 27.51
N PRO A 331 -4.93 31.52 28.41
CA PRO A 331 -4.67 31.42 29.85
C PRO A 331 -3.57 30.41 30.22
N VAL A 332 -3.37 29.38 29.40
CA VAL A 332 -2.34 28.35 29.62
C VAL A 332 -0.92 28.92 29.52
N LEU A 333 -0.71 29.94 28.69
CA LEU A 333 0.59 30.61 28.56
C LEU A 333 0.88 31.48 29.80
N SER A 334 -0.10 32.25 30.26
CA SER A 334 0.03 33.03 31.49
C SER A 334 0.22 32.13 32.72
N PHE A 335 -0.48 30.99 32.75
CA PHE A 335 -0.27 29.96 33.77
C PHE A 335 1.17 29.43 33.77
N ALA A 336 1.73 29.11 32.60
CA ALA A 336 3.11 28.65 32.50
C ALA A 336 4.12 29.73 32.89
N LYS A 337 3.92 30.98 32.44
CA LYS A 337 4.77 32.13 32.82
C LYS A 337 4.80 32.34 34.32
N TRP A 338 3.66 32.22 35.01
CA TRP A 338 3.60 32.32 36.46
C TRP A 338 4.55 31.34 37.16
N HIS A 339 4.59 30.08 36.71
CA HIS A 339 5.51 29.09 37.25
C HIS A 339 6.98 29.45 37.03
N ILE A 340 7.31 30.05 35.88
CA ILE A 340 8.67 30.50 35.57
C ILE A 340 9.06 31.69 36.46
N LEU A 341 8.15 32.65 36.65
CA LEU A 341 8.37 33.83 37.49
C LEU A 341 8.58 33.44 38.96
N GLU A 342 7.73 32.57 39.51
CA GLU A 342 7.91 32.04 40.87
C GLU A 342 9.23 31.28 41.03
N ALA A 343 9.60 30.43 40.07
CA ALA A 343 10.85 29.67 40.11
C ALA A 343 12.11 30.55 40.00
N THR A 344 11.98 31.72 39.37
CA THR A 344 13.08 32.70 39.20
C THR A 344 13.07 33.81 40.26
N GLY A 345 12.16 33.76 41.25
CA GLY A 345 12.07 34.71 42.35
C GLY A 345 11.41 36.05 42.00
N ARG A 346 10.79 36.17 40.82
CA ARG A 346 10.08 37.38 40.34
C ARG A 346 8.62 37.39 40.81
N HIS A 347 8.44 37.38 42.14
CA HIS A 347 7.12 37.22 42.77
C HIS A 347 6.13 38.34 42.43
N ASP A 348 6.60 39.59 42.32
CA ASP A 348 5.73 40.74 42.02
C ASP A 348 5.12 40.63 40.62
N ASP A 349 5.93 40.24 39.63
CA ASP A 349 5.47 40.01 38.25
C ASP A 349 4.51 38.81 38.20
N ALA A 350 4.79 37.75 38.96
CA ALA A 350 3.90 36.60 39.08
C ALA A 350 2.54 36.99 39.68
N ALA A 351 2.51 37.88 40.67
CA ALA A 351 1.28 38.37 41.27
C ALA A 351 0.41 39.13 40.26
N GLN A 352 1.02 39.96 39.39
CA GLN A 352 0.29 40.68 38.35
C GLN A 352 -0.42 39.74 37.36
N LEU A 353 0.17 38.58 37.05
CA LEU A 353 -0.47 37.60 36.16
C LEU A 353 -1.76 37.02 36.74
N LEU A 354 -1.92 37.01 38.06
CA LEU A 354 -3.10 36.43 38.72
C LEU A 354 -4.39 37.24 38.50
N ASP A 355 -4.26 38.52 38.12
CA ASP A 355 -5.41 39.38 37.79
C ASP A 355 -5.98 39.08 36.39
N LEU A 356 -5.23 38.33 35.57
CA LEU A 356 -5.65 37.92 34.23
C LEU A 356 -6.57 36.69 34.29
N TYR A 357 -7.59 36.67 33.43
CA TYR A 357 -8.57 35.58 33.28
C TYR A 357 -9.24 35.13 34.60
N PRO A 358 -10.00 36.01 35.26
CA PRO A 358 -10.54 35.79 36.60
C PRO A 358 -11.54 34.63 36.72
N GLU A 359 -12.08 34.12 35.61
CA GLU A 359 -13.01 32.98 35.64
C GLU A 359 -12.34 31.67 35.16
N HIS A 360 -11.05 31.70 34.82
CA HIS A 360 -10.36 30.55 34.24
C HIS A 360 -9.82 29.61 35.32
N ILE A 361 -10.13 28.31 35.20
CA ILE A 361 -9.81 27.26 36.18
C ILE A 361 -8.32 27.25 36.58
N LEU A 362 -7.42 27.37 35.60
CA LEU A 362 -5.97 27.39 35.86
C LEU A 362 -5.54 28.61 36.69
N MET A 363 -6.10 29.78 36.43
CA MET A 363 -5.76 31.00 37.15
C MET A 363 -6.41 31.02 38.55
N ASN A 364 -7.61 30.45 38.68
CA ASN A 364 -8.25 30.21 39.97
C ASN A 364 -7.39 29.32 40.87
N TYR A 365 -6.86 28.23 40.30
CA TYR A 365 -5.92 27.36 41.00
C TYR A 365 -4.68 28.13 41.46
N LEU A 366 -4.05 28.93 40.60
CA LEU A 366 -2.86 29.71 40.98
C LEU A 366 -3.15 30.74 42.08
N ARG A 367 -4.30 31.41 42.03
CA ARG A 367 -4.74 32.35 43.09
C ARG A 367 -4.92 31.65 44.43
N ILE A 368 -5.62 30.52 44.44
CA ILE A 368 -5.81 29.72 45.66
C ILE A 368 -4.45 29.19 46.16
N LYS A 369 -3.60 28.69 45.26
CA LYS A 369 -2.26 28.20 45.60
C LYS A 369 -1.39 29.29 46.23
N SER A 370 -1.42 30.50 45.67
CA SER A 370 -0.69 31.67 46.17
C SER A 370 -1.22 32.12 47.54
N ALA A 371 -2.55 32.12 47.75
CA ALA A 371 -3.16 32.42 49.05
C ALA A 371 -2.80 31.39 50.15
N LEU A 372 -2.47 30.15 49.75
CA LEU A 372 -2.09 29.06 50.65
C LEU A 372 -0.56 28.89 50.78
N LYS A 373 0.26 29.88 50.38
CA LYS A 373 1.74 29.78 50.36
C LYS A 373 2.36 29.34 51.69
N ASP A 374 1.75 29.72 52.81
CA ASP A 374 2.23 29.37 54.16
C ASP A 374 1.64 28.07 54.72
N GLN A 375 0.85 27.33 53.92
CA GLN A 375 0.09 26.15 54.34
C GLN A 375 0.39 24.95 53.42
N PRO A 376 1.57 24.33 53.52
CA PRO A 376 2.04 23.30 52.58
C PRO A 376 1.12 22.08 52.52
N HIS A 377 0.52 21.68 53.64
CA HIS A 377 -0.46 20.58 53.68
C HIS A 377 -1.71 20.88 52.85
N LEU A 378 -2.21 22.13 52.87
CA LEU A 378 -3.38 22.54 52.11
C LEU A 378 -3.05 22.73 50.62
N GLN A 379 -1.83 23.15 50.28
CA GLN A 379 -1.36 23.12 48.89
C GLN A 379 -1.29 21.69 48.35
N GLN A 380 -0.82 20.73 49.14
CA GLN A 380 -0.79 19.33 48.72
C GLN A 380 -2.20 18.78 48.47
N GLN A 381 -3.16 19.11 49.34
CA GLN A 381 -4.58 18.75 49.12
C GLN A 381 -5.17 19.43 47.89
N LEU A 382 -4.86 20.70 47.66
CA LEU A 382 -5.26 21.43 46.45
C LEU A 382 -4.74 20.74 45.19
N ASN A 383 -3.45 20.39 45.16
CA ASN A 383 -2.85 19.67 44.03
C ASN A 383 -3.57 18.34 43.80
N LEU A 384 -3.87 17.56 44.83
CA LEU A 384 -4.61 16.29 44.70
C LEU A 384 -6.03 16.47 44.13
N VAL A 385 -6.74 17.52 44.53
CA VAL A 385 -8.09 17.80 44.01
C VAL A 385 -8.03 18.21 42.55
N PHE A 386 -7.06 19.05 42.20
CA PHE A 386 -6.91 19.53 40.83
C PHE A 386 -6.34 18.46 39.90
N GLU A 387 -5.26 17.75 40.25
CA GLU A 387 -4.63 16.69 39.44
C GLU A 387 -5.52 15.46 39.18
N ASN A 388 -6.54 15.23 40.01
CA ASN A 388 -7.52 14.17 39.81
C ASN A 388 -8.71 14.59 38.91
N ASN A 389 -8.83 15.86 38.56
CA ASN A 389 -9.82 16.30 37.58
C ASN A 389 -9.33 15.96 36.17
N SER A 390 -10.14 15.25 35.38
CA SER A 390 -9.79 14.79 34.02
C SER A 390 -9.46 15.92 33.04
N HIS A 391 -9.84 17.17 33.36
CA HIS A 391 -9.53 18.35 32.56
C HIS A 391 -8.35 19.18 33.10
N PHE A 392 -7.74 18.78 34.22
CA PHE A 392 -6.60 19.47 34.77
C PHE A 392 -5.29 18.87 34.28
N MET A 393 -4.37 19.75 33.93
CA MET A 393 -3.04 19.38 33.45
C MET A 393 -2.28 18.70 34.59
N LYS A 394 -1.87 17.43 34.41
CA LYS A 394 -0.99 16.72 35.36
C LYS A 394 0.44 17.25 35.24
N ILE A 395 0.70 18.51 35.53
CA ILE A 395 2.08 18.99 35.60
C ILE A 395 2.63 18.47 36.93
N LYS A 396 3.47 17.43 36.87
CA LYS A 396 4.27 17.04 38.03
C LYS A 396 5.24 18.19 38.31
N ILE A 397 4.97 18.97 39.34
CA ILE A 397 5.85 20.02 39.88
C ILE A 397 6.56 19.46 41.10
#